data_AF-A0A3B8WJZ8-F1
#
_entry.id   AF-A0A3B8WJZ8-F1
#
_cell.length_a   1.000
_cell.length_b   1.000
_cell.length_c   1.000
_cell.angle_alpha   90.00
_cell.angle_beta   90.00
_cell.angle_gamma   90.00
#
_symmetry.space_group_name_H-M   'P 1'
#
loop_
_entity.id
_entity.type
_entity.pdbx_description
1 polymer ?
#
loop_
_entity_poly.entity_id
_entity_poly.type
_entity_poly.pdbx_seq_one_letter_code
_entity_poly.pdbx_strand_id
1 'polypeptide(L)'
;REGREDRTEQPYVTIDSPGTQDMDDALMATPNATGWTLSIAIADPTAMIEPGSPAEEEAFNRATAIYFPGEPLPMLPDAISTRLCSLMPEVPRLALVCDLQVNNDGSLGDYSFRQAVIRSQGKLSYELVSHLIEGREDDDIKALPEAVANSLDQLHQAATALRKWRSEHALLSNDRPEFRLRLDENKRIRVIEPAVQNEAHRLVEECMVAANRCAADFLQKQGQGLFIQHPGLRDDRADNIRKLLEGYAPHLAELDATSAEGFKALMKHTDGLQADVPVKSILSRQLARAELGFEPAPHQGMGLAAYTTFTSPLRKFSDFYVHRLIKAALWD
;
A
#
# COMPACT_ATOMS: atom_id res chain seq x y z
N ARG A 1 -12.59 16.00 -17.93
CA ARG A 1 -12.97 16.93 -16.83
C ARG A 1 -14.47 16.84 -16.56
N GLU A 2 -15.33 16.70 -17.58
CA GLU A 2 -16.77 16.55 -17.38
C GLU A 2 -17.09 15.44 -16.38
N GLY A 3 -17.97 15.73 -15.40
CA GLY A 3 -18.36 14.81 -14.33
C GLY A 3 -17.35 14.60 -13.19
N ARG A 4 -16.15 15.23 -13.22
CA ARG A 4 -15.11 15.05 -12.19
C ARG A 4 -14.92 16.27 -11.33
N GLU A 5 -14.64 16.04 -10.05
CA GLU A 5 -14.29 17.09 -9.11
C GLU A 5 -12.93 17.70 -9.47
N ASP A 6 -12.85 19.04 -9.49
CA ASP A 6 -11.59 19.74 -9.72
C ASP A 6 -10.84 19.89 -8.39
N ARG A 7 -9.66 19.27 -8.31
CA ARG A 7 -8.76 19.31 -7.16
C ARG A 7 -7.36 19.80 -7.54
N THR A 8 -7.20 20.50 -8.67
CA THR A 8 -5.86 20.89 -9.17
C THR A 8 -5.13 21.91 -8.29
N GLU A 9 -5.84 22.59 -7.39
CA GLU A 9 -5.26 23.56 -6.45
C GLU A 9 -4.92 22.94 -5.08
N GLN A 10 -5.28 21.67 -4.85
CA GLN A 10 -4.99 20.99 -3.59
C GLN A 10 -3.51 20.51 -3.56
N PRO A 11 -2.87 20.45 -2.37
CA PRO A 11 -1.44 20.19 -2.23
C PRO A 11 -1.07 18.70 -2.33
N TYR A 12 -1.60 18.00 -3.33
CA TYR A 12 -1.22 16.61 -3.60
C TYR A 12 0.24 16.51 -4.01
N VAL A 13 0.96 15.54 -3.47
CA VAL A 13 2.33 15.21 -3.87
C VAL A 13 2.49 13.72 -4.11
N THR A 14 3.41 13.36 -5.01
CA THR A 14 3.85 11.96 -5.19
C THR A 14 5.15 11.77 -4.39
N ILE A 15 5.34 10.60 -3.78
CA ILE A 15 6.52 10.29 -2.97
C ILE A 15 7.07 8.94 -3.40
N ASP A 16 8.17 8.98 -4.16
CA ASP A 16 8.66 7.82 -4.91
C ASP A 16 10.18 7.71 -4.89
N SER A 17 10.69 6.60 -5.41
CA SER A 17 12.11 6.53 -5.78
C SER A 17 12.41 7.49 -6.94
N PRO A 18 13.61 8.10 -7.00
CA PRO A 18 13.95 9.07 -8.05
C PRO A 18 13.70 8.57 -9.48
N GLY A 19 13.96 7.28 -9.73
CA GLY A 19 13.79 6.63 -11.03
C GLY A 19 12.36 6.24 -11.41
N THR A 20 11.37 6.32 -10.51
CA THR A 20 9.98 5.96 -10.81
C THR A 20 9.40 6.90 -11.88
N GLN A 21 8.65 6.35 -12.83
CA GLN A 21 7.98 7.13 -13.89
C GLN A 21 6.47 6.90 -13.94
N ASP A 22 6.01 5.82 -13.33
CA ASP A 22 4.64 5.32 -13.24
C ASP A 22 4.07 5.56 -11.84
N MET A 23 4.04 6.82 -11.39
CA MET A 23 3.50 7.16 -10.07
C MET A 23 1.99 6.92 -10.04
N ASP A 24 1.60 5.86 -9.33
CA ASP A 24 0.21 5.43 -9.14
C ASP A 24 -0.54 6.35 -8.17
N ASP A 25 0.12 6.84 -7.12
CA ASP A 25 -0.51 7.49 -5.97
C ASP A 25 0.02 8.90 -5.67
N ALA A 26 -0.89 9.79 -5.25
CA ALA A 26 -0.58 11.10 -4.72
C ALA A 26 -1.35 11.35 -3.42
N LEU A 27 -0.70 12.01 -2.46
CA LEU A 27 -1.14 12.10 -1.08
C LEU A 27 -1.27 13.55 -0.62
N MET A 28 -2.28 13.80 0.23
CA MET A 28 -2.33 14.98 1.08
C MET A 28 -3.12 14.68 2.37
N ALA A 29 -2.90 15.47 3.41
CA ALA A 29 -3.68 15.38 4.64
C ALA A 29 -3.99 16.77 5.21
N THR A 30 -5.14 16.90 5.86
CA THR A 30 -5.55 18.11 6.58
C THR A 30 -6.05 17.75 7.98
N PRO A 31 -5.68 18.50 9.04
CA PRO A 31 -6.16 18.23 10.38
C PRO A 31 -7.63 18.63 10.50
N ASN A 32 -8.33 17.98 11.42
CA ASN A 32 -9.69 18.33 11.83
C ASN A 32 -9.87 18.09 13.34
N ALA A 33 -11.09 18.32 13.84
CA ALA A 33 -11.37 18.27 15.28
C ALA A 33 -11.10 16.90 15.92
N THR A 34 -11.12 15.81 15.14
CA THR A 34 -11.04 14.43 15.62
C THR A 34 -9.81 13.66 15.11
N GLY A 35 -8.90 14.33 14.41
CA GLY A 35 -7.70 13.75 13.82
C GLY A 35 -7.40 14.40 12.47
N TRP A 36 -7.45 13.62 11.39
CA TRP A 36 -7.09 14.05 10.04
C TRP A 36 -8.08 13.57 8.99
N THR A 37 -8.26 14.38 7.95
CA THR A 37 -8.79 13.93 6.67
C THR A 37 -7.59 13.60 5.79
N LEU A 38 -7.43 12.33 5.45
CA LEU A 38 -6.43 11.83 4.52
C LEU A 38 -7.07 11.71 3.14
N SER A 39 -6.41 12.25 2.12
CA SER A 39 -6.88 12.15 0.73
C SER A 39 -5.82 11.50 -0.15
N ILE A 40 -6.23 10.44 -0.82
CA ILE A 40 -5.34 9.56 -1.59
C ILE A 40 -5.87 9.48 -3.01
N ALA A 41 -5.18 10.16 -3.92
CA ALA A 41 -5.51 10.17 -5.33
C ALA A 41 -4.73 9.06 -6.04
N ILE A 42 -5.45 8.11 -6.63
CA ILE A 42 -4.85 7.03 -7.42
C ILE A 42 -5.09 7.29 -8.91
N ALA A 43 -4.07 7.13 -9.75
CA ALA A 43 -4.16 7.22 -11.19
C ALA A 43 -5.35 6.39 -11.72
N ASP A 44 -6.14 6.94 -12.64
CA ASP A 44 -7.34 6.28 -13.18
C ASP A 44 -7.13 5.79 -14.63
N PRO A 45 -6.40 4.67 -14.85
CA PRO A 45 -6.24 4.11 -16.20
C PRO A 45 -7.57 3.58 -16.76
N THR A 46 -8.52 3.22 -15.91
CA THR A 46 -9.86 2.74 -16.34
C THR A 46 -10.69 3.83 -17.01
N ALA A 47 -10.34 5.11 -16.85
CA ALA A 47 -10.94 6.21 -17.60
C ALA A 47 -10.45 6.31 -19.05
N MET A 48 -9.29 5.73 -19.35
CA MET A 48 -8.63 5.82 -20.66
C MET A 48 -8.70 4.53 -21.46
N ILE A 49 -8.92 3.40 -20.78
CA ILE A 49 -9.02 2.07 -21.36
C ILE A 49 -10.50 1.68 -21.33
N GLU A 50 -11.08 1.32 -22.48
CA GLU A 50 -12.46 0.85 -22.56
C GLU A 50 -12.56 -0.65 -22.20
N PRO A 51 -13.68 -1.08 -21.57
CA PRO A 51 -13.94 -2.50 -21.33
C PRO A 51 -13.87 -3.34 -22.62
N GLY A 52 -13.16 -4.47 -22.58
CA GLY A 52 -12.99 -5.37 -23.72
C GLY A 52 -12.07 -4.86 -24.83
N SER A 53 -11.43 -3.71 -24.65
CA SER A 53 -10.45 -3.20 -25.62
C SER A 53 -9.18 -4.06 -25.66
N PRO A 54 -8.40 -4.05 -26.76
CA PRO A 54 -7.13 -4.78 -26.83
C PRO A 54 -6.14 -4.39 -25.73
N ALA A 55 -6.20 -3.13 -25.25
CA ALA A 55 -5.37 -2.66 -24.15
C ALA A 55 -5.77 -3.30 -22.82
N GLU A 56 -7.06 -3.52 -22.57
CA GLU A 56 -7.53 -4.20 -21.36
C GLU A 56 -7.23 -5.70 -21.42
N GLU A 57 -7.42 -6.34 -22.57
CA GLU A 57 -7.09 -7.76 -22.78
C GLU A 57 -5.59 -8.01 -22.55
N GLU A 58 -4.72 -7.15 -23.07
CA GLU A 58 -3.28 -7.25 -22.84
C GLU A 58 -2.90 -7.01 -21.36
N ALA A 59 -3.54 -6.04 -20.71
CA ALA A 59 -3.34 -5.79 -19.28
C ALA A 59 -3.76 -7.01 -18.44
N PHE A 60 -4.88 -7.65 -18.79
CA PHE A 60 -5.36 -8.88 -18.17
C PHE A 60 -4.38 -10.03 -18.39
N ASN A 61 -3.92 -10.24 -19.62
CA ASN A 61 -2.96 -11.29 -19.97
C ASN A 61 -1.62 -11.13 -19.24
N ARG A 62 -1.14 -9.89 -19.05
CA ARG A 62 0.08 -9.62 -18.27
C ARG A 62 -0.14 -9.72 -16.77
N ALA A 63 -1.33 -9.38 -16.29
CA ALA A 63 -1.79 -9.32 -14.90
C ALA A 63 -1.02 -8.37 -13.96
N THR A 64 0.30 -8.22 -14.13
CA THR A 64 1.14 -7.33 -13.32
C THR A 64 2.41 -6.90 -14.07
N ALA A 65 2.99 -5.78 -13.67
CA ALA A 65 4.32 -5.39 -14.13
C ALA A 65 5.40 -6.27 -13.48
N ILE A 66 6.41 -6.66 -14.25
CA ILE A 66 7.55 -7.47 -13.77
C ILE A 66 8.79 -6.59 -13.71
N TYR A 67 9.32 -6.37 -12.51
CA TYR A 67 10.50 -5.52 -12.31
C TYR A 67 11.78 -6.37 -12.29
N PHE A 68 12.39 -6.61 -13.45
CA PHE A 68 13.75 -7.18 -13.48
C PHE A 68 14.79 -6.11 -13.13
N PRO A 69 15.96 -6.51 -12.59
CA PRO A 69 17.08 -5.60 -12.43
C PRO A 69 17.43 -4.93 -13.76
N GLY A 70 17.26 -3.60 -13.83
CA GLY A 70 17.59 -2.78 -14.99
C GLY A 70 16.60 -2.81 -16.15
N GLU A 71 15.52 -3.60 -16.09
CA GLU A 71 14.56 -3.70 -17.21
C GLU A 71 13.15 -4.05 -16.70
N PRO A 72 12.29 -3.06 -16.42
CA PRO A 72 10.90 -3.33 -16.08
C PRO A 72 10.12 -3.78 -17.33
N LEU A 73 9.28 -4.80 -17.17
CA LEU A 73 8.25 -5.17 -18.14
C LEU A 73 6.91 -4.63 -17.63
N PRO A 74 6.40 -3.53 -18.20
CA PRO A 74 5.19 -2.89 -17.69
C PRO A 74 3.94 -3.69 -18.04
N MET A 75 2.93 -3.61 -17.18
CA MET A 75 1.61 -4.20 -17.45
C MET A 75 0.87 -3.42 -18.54
N LEU A 76 0.89 -2.09 -18.47
CA LEU A 76 0.29 -1.21 -19.46
C LEU A 76 1.35 -0.67 -20.41
N PRO A 77 1.00 -0.30 -21.66
CA PRO A 77 1.91 0.41 -22.55
C PRO A 77 2.43 1.71 -21.92
N ASP A 78 3.69 2.06 -22.16
CA ASP A 78 4.33 3.28 -21.62
C ASP A 78 3.54 4.56 -21.92
N ALA A 79 2.91 4.63 -23.09
CA ALA A 79 2.07 5.76 -23.48
C ALA A 79 0.90 5.97 -22.50
N ILE A 80 0.40 4.90 -21.86
CA ILE A 80 -0.66 4.96 -20.86
C ILE A 80 -0.05 5.13 -19.46
N SER A 81 0.82 4.22 -19.04
CA SER A 81 1.33 4.19 -17.67
C SER A 81 2.14 5.43 -17.31
N THR A 82 3.20 5.75 -18.07
CA THR A 82 4.16 6.81 -17.70
C THR A 82 3.78 8.19 -18.22
N ARG A 83 3.01 8.27 -19.31
CA ARG A 83 2.65 9.56 -19.94
C ARG A 83 1.27 10.05 -19.55
N LEU A 84 0.23 9.27 -19.84
CA LEU A 84 -1.16 9.71 -19.69
C LEU A 84 -1.67 9.60 -18.24
N CYS A 85 -1.35 8.51 -17.55
CA CYS A 85 -1.94 8.19 -16.25
C CYS A 85 -1.05 8.51 -15.06
N SER A 86 0.28 8.34 -15.18
CA SER A 86 1.24 8.70 -14.12
C SER A 86 0.97 10.11 -13.58
N LEU A 87 0.92 10.23 -12.26
CA LEU A 87 0.59 11.45 -11.53
C LEU A 87 1.77 12.45 -11.51
N MET A 88 2.32 12.74 -12.69
CA MET A 88 3.44 13.66 -12.91
C MET A 88 3.14 15.06 -12.35
N PRO A 89 4.17 15.75 -11.81
CA PRO A 89 4.00 17.07 -11.23
C PRO A 89 3.58 18.10 -12.28
N GLU A 90 2.83 19.11 -11.85
CA GLU A 90 2.40 20.27 -12.63
C GLU A 90 1.52 19.99 -13.85
N VAL A 91 1.09 18.74 -14.05
CA VAL A 91 0.17 18.37 -15.13
C VAL A 91 -1.15 17.82 -14.56
N PRO A 92 -2.31 18.32 -15.02
CA PRO A 92 -3.59 17.74 -14.63
C PRO A 92 -3.70 16.26 -15.01
N ARG A 93 -4.16 15.43 -14.07
CA ARG A 93 -4.31 13.97 -14.22
C ARG A 93 -5.64 13.50 -13.67
N LEU A 94 -6.21 12.47 -14.31
CA LEU A 94 -7.42 11.82 -13.84
C LEU A 94 -7.08 10.87 -12.69
N ALA A 95 -7.82 10.99 -11.60
CA ALA A 95 -7.65 10.15 -10.44
C ALA A 95 -8.99 9.60 -9.92
N LEU A 96 -8.93 8.41 -9.35
CA LEU A 96 -9.91 7.90 -8.41
C LEU A 96 -9.39 8.22 -7.01
N VAL A 97 -10.08 9.08 -6.30
CA VAL A 97 -9.66 9.60 -4.99
C VAL A 97 -10.42 8.88 -3.89
N CYS A 98 -9.69 8.46 -2.86
CA CYS A 98 -10.24 8.01 -1.59
C CYS A 98 -9.97 9.10 -0.53
N ASP A 99 -11.03 9.76 -0.09
CA ASP A 99 -10.99 10.60 1.12
C ASP A 99 -11.40 9.75 2.31
N LEU A 100 -10.63 9.76 3.40
CA LEU A 100 -10.94 9.01 4.61
C LEU A 100 -10.60 9.79 5.89
N GLN A 101 -11.40 9.58 6.93
CA GLN A 101 -11.13 10.07 8.27
C GLN A 101 -10.15 9.13 8.99
N VAL A 102 -9.08 9.71 9.54
CA VAL A 102 -8.18 9.05 10.49
C VAL A 102 -8.37 9.72 11.85
N ASN A 103 -8.83 8.96 12.84
CA ASN A 103 -9.00 9.48 14.19
C ASN A 103 -7.66 9.64 14.91
N ASN A 104 -7.63 10.40 16.00
CA ASN A 104 -6.43 10.61 16.84
C ASN A 104 -5.78 9.31 17.33
N ASP A 105 -6.54 8.22 17.47
CA ASP A 105 -6.04 6.90 17.86
C ASP A 105 -5.59 6.03 16.68
N GLY A 106 -5.67 6.55 15.44
CA GLY A 106 -5.35 5.85 14.21
C GLY A 106 -6.45 4.93 13.67
N SER A 107 -7.61 4.87 14.33
CA SER A 107 -8.76 4.17 13.77
C SER A 107 -9.30 4.90 12.54
N LEU A 108 -9.83 4.13 11.59
CA LEU A 108 -10.46 4.67 10.39
C LEU A 108 -11.92 5.02 10.68
N GLY A 109 -12.37 6.18 10.23
CA GLY A 109 -13.76 6.63 10.27
C GLY A 109 -14.43 6.58 8.90
N ASP A 110 -15.26 7.57 8.62
CA ASP A 110 -15.95 7.70 7.34
C ASP A 110 -14.98 7.88 6.17
N TYR A 111 -15.36 7.36 5.00
CA TYR A 111 -14.61 7.53 3.77
C TYR A 111 -15.55 7.73 2.57
N SER A 112 -15.00 8.24 1.47
CA SER A 112 -15.71 8.37 0.20
C SER A 112 -14.77 8.19 -0.99
N PHE A 113 -15.30 7.63 -2.08
CA PHE A 113 -14.60 7.55 -3.37
C PHE A 113 -15.14 8.59 -4.35
N ARG A 114 -14.24 9.26 -5.07
CA ARG A 114 -14.59 10.31 -6.04
C ARG A 114 -13.75 10.23 -7.29
N GLN A 115 -14.37 10.49 -8.44
CA GLN A 115 -13.61 10.78 -9.66
C GLN A 115 -13.17 12.24 -9.64
N ALA A 116 -11.87 12.49 -9.73
CA ALA A 116 -11.31 13.83 -9.67
C ALA A 116 -10.29 14.09 -10.79
N VAL A 117 -9.96 15.36 -10.96
CA VAL A 117 -8.76 15.83 -11.67
C VAL A 117 -7.85 16.48 -10.66
N ILE A 118 -6.64 15.96 -10.50
CA ILE A 118 -5.61 16.52 -9.62
C ILE A 118 -4.46 17.10 -10.43
N ARG A 119 -3.64 17.94 -9.82
CA ARG A 119 -2.32 18.36 -10.34
C ARG A 119 -1.35 18.21 -9.18
N SER A 120 -0.44 17.24 -9.27
CA SER A 120 0.56 17.05 -8.22
C SER A 120 1.46 18.29 -8.16
N GLN A 121 1.69 18.83 -6.96
CA GLN A 121 2.55 20.00 -6.72
C GLN A 121 4.03 19.61 -6.51
N GLY A 122 4.36 18.33 -6.71
CA GLY A 122 5.74 17.87 -6.57
C GLY A 122 5.89 16.35 -6.70
N LYS A 123 6.96 15.94 -7.39
CA LYS A 123 7.51 14.59 -7.30
C LYS A 123 8.62 14.58 -6.26
N LEU A 124 8.30 14.11 -5.07
CA LEU A 124 9.21 14.10 -3.93
C LEU A 124 9.91 12.74 -3.84
N SER A 125 11.13 12.76 -3.29
CA SER A 125 11.84 11.52 -2.97
C SER A 125 11.57 11.10 -1.54
N TYR A 126 11.63 9.79 -1.26
CA TYR A 126 11.58 9.28 0.11
C TYR A 126 12.67 9.89 1.02
N GLU A 127 13.84 10.24 0.46
CA GLU A 127 14.92 10.87 1.22
C GLU A 127 14.52 12.27 1.68
N LEU A 128 14.03 13.09 0.75
CA LEU A 128 13.60 14.47 1.02
C LEU A 128 12.50 14.50 2.09
N VAL A 129 11.49 13.63 1.96
CA VAL A 129 10.38 13.58 2.93
C VAL A 129 10.86 13.06 4.28
N SER A 130 11.79 12.10 4.33
CA SER A 130 12.38 11.64 5.59
C SER A 130 13.16 12.76 6.28
N HIS A 131 13.96 13.53 5.54
CA HIS A 131 14.69 14.67 6.07
C HIS A 131 13.76 15.75 6.62
N LEU A 132 12.65 16.03 5.93
CA LEU A 132 11.61 16.94 6.40
C LEU A 132 11.02 16.45 7.74
N ILE A 133 10.67 15.17 7.84
CA ILE A 133 10.13 14.56 9.07
C ILE A 133 11.15 14.62 10.22
N GLU A 134 12.44 14.45 9.92
CA GLU A 134 13.55 14.56 10.88
C GLU A 134 13.82 16.01 11.33
N GLY A 135 13.12 17.01 10.78
CA GLY A 135 13.30 18.42 11.12
C GLY A 135 14.57 19.03 10.54
N ARG A 136 15.10 18.48 9.43
CA ARG A 136 16.24 19.08 8.73
C ARG A 136 15.82 20.35 8.00
N GLU A 137 16.79 21.24 7.78
CA GLU A 137 16.57 22.54 7.12
C GLU A 137 17.35 22.65 5.79
N ASP A 138 17.34 21.58 5.00
CA ASP A 138 17.99 21.53 3.69
C ASP A 138 17.34 22.52 2.70
N ASP A 139 18.09 23.01 1.71
CA ASP A 139 17.58 23.99 0.72
C ASP A 139 16.37 23.46 -0.06
N ASP A 140 16.37 22.17 -0.40
CA ASP A 140 15.26 21.50 -1.08
C ASP A 140 13.97 21.48 -0.22
N ILE A 141 14.12 21.38 1.10
CA ILE A 141 12.98 21.43 2.05
C ILE A 141 12.42 22.85 2.11
N LYS A 142 13.31 23.85 2.21
CA LYS A 142 12.93 25.27 2.22
C LYS A 142 12.28 25.73 0.93
N ALA A 143 12.54 25.05 -0.19
CA ALA A 143 11.94 25.33 -1.48
C ALA A 143 10.51 24.76 -1.63
N LEU A 144 10.06 23.88 -0.71
CA LEU A 144 8.70 23.36 -0.76
C LEU A 144 7.68 24.46 -0.52
N PRO A 145 6.56 24.51 -1.28
CA PRO A 145 5.45 25.39 -0.95
C PRO A 145 4.94 25.12 0.47
N GLU A 146 4.58 26.18 1.21
CA GLU A 146 4.13 26.07 2.60
C GLU A 146 2.95 25.10 2.75
N ALA A 147 1.99 25.12 1.82
CA ALA A 147 0.85 24.20 1.82
C ALA A 147 1.28 22.72 1.67
N VAL A 148 2.33 22.45 0.88
CA VAL A 148 2.88 21.10 0.70
C VAL A 148 3.62 20.67 1.97
N ALA A 149 4.47 21.52 2.53
CA ALA A 149 5.20 21.23 3.77
C ALA A 149 4.23 20.94 4.93
N ASN A 150 3.19 21.77 5.08
CA ASN A 150 2.13 21.56 6.07
C ASN A 150 1.40 20.23 5.83
N SER A 151 1.00 19.93 4.59
CA SER A 151 0.34 18.66 4.27
C SER A 151 1.23 17.44 4.57
N LEU A 152 2.54 17.52 4.33
CA LEU A 152 3.49 16.45 4.64
C LEU A 152 3.64 16.20 6.15
N ASP A 153 3.68 17.25 6.96
CA ASP A 153 3.65 17.14 8.42
C ASP A 153 2.37 16.42 8.90
N GLN A 154 1.21 16.79 8.33
CA GLN A 154 -0.07 16.16 8.65
C GLN A 154 -0.13 14.70 8.19
N LEU A 155 0.43 14.38 7.03
CA LEU A 155 0.58 13.00 6.55
C LEU A 155 1.44 12.17 7.51
N HIS A 156 2.53 12.72 8.01
CA HIS A 156 3.39 12.04 8.98
C HIS A 156 2.67 11.74 10.29
N GLN A 157 1.93 12.71 10.84
CA GLN A 157 1.16 12.52 12.06
C GLN A 157 0.04 11.48 11.88
N ALA A 158 -0.71 11.55 10.78
CA ALA A 158 -1.75 10.58 10.46
C ALA A 158 -1.16 9.16 10.26
N ALA A 159 -0.06 9.02 9.52
CA ALA A 159 0.61 7.74 9.32
C ALA A 159 1.16 7.15 10.63
N THR A 160 1.67 7.99 11.53
CA THR A 160 2.13 7.58 12.86
C THR A 160 0.97 7.01 13.68
N ALA A 161 -0.20 7.68 13.66
CA ALA A 161 -1.40 7.19 14.31
C ALA A 161 -1.89 5.86 13.70
N LEU A 162 -1.97 5.77 12.36
CA LEU A 162 -2.35 4.54 11.63
C LEU A 162 -1.45 3.35 12.00
N ARG A 163 -0.13 3.59 12.04
CA ARG A 163 0.85 2.57 12.41
C ARG A 163 0.68 2.09 13.84
N LYS A 164 0.45 3.02 14.78
CA LYS A 164 0.16 2.68 16.18
C LYS A 164 -1.10 1.83 16.28
N TRP A 165 -2.17 2.21 15.59
CA TRP A 165 -3.40 1.42 15.57
C TRP A 165 -3.15 0.00 15.04
N ARG A 166 -2.40 -0.14 13.93
CA ARG A 166 -2.06 -1.45 13.36
C ARG A 166 -1.18 -2.29 14.28
N SER A 167 -0.22 -1.71 14.98
CA SER A 167 0.63 -2.46 15.92
C SER A 167 -0.20 -3.04 17.08
N GLU A 168 -1.25 -2.33 17.51
CA GLU A 168 -2.16 -2.75 18.57
C GLU A 168 -3.23 -3.75 18.09
N HIS A 169 -3.78 -3.58 16.89
CA HIS A 169 -4.97 -4.32 16.44
C HIS A 169 -4.72 -5.37 15.36
N ALA A 170 -3.64 -5.22 14.60
CA ALA A 170 -3.29 -6.00 13.42
C ALA A 170 -1.89 -6.61 13.53
N LEU A 171 -1.32 -7.08 12.43
CA LEU A 171 0.07 -7.53 12.34
C LEU A 171 0.86 -6.59 11.42
N LEU A 172 2.02 -6.15 11.92
CA LEU A 172 3.04 -5.51 11.12
C LEU A 172 4.02 -6.58 10.64
N SER A 173 4.34 -6.58 9.35
CA SER A 173 5.44 -7.40 8.86
C SER A 173 6.74 -6.81 9.43
N ASN A 174 7.62 -7.66 9.94
CA ASN A 174 8.96 -7.20 10.28
C ASN A 174 9.77 -7.09 8.99
N ASP A 175 10.65 -6.10 8.96
CA ASP A 175 11.54 -5.83 7.83
C ASP A 175 12.44 -7.06 7.59
N ARG A 176 12.07 -7.85 6.58
CA ARG A 176 13.03 -8.76 5.98
C ARG A 176 14.05 -7.87 5.27
N PRO A 177 15.37 -8.09 5.43
CA PRO A 177 16.35 -7.31 4.70
C PRO A 177 16.11 -7.49 3.20
N GLU A 178 15.69 -6.41 2.56
CA GLU A 178 15.60 -6.29 1.12
C GLU A 178 16.92 -5.75 0.57
N PHE A 179 17.22 -6.05 -0.70
CA PHE A 179 18.46 -5.64 -1.35
C PHE A 179 18.16 -5.00 -2.69
N ARG A 180 18.88 -3.92 -3.00
CA ARG A 180 18.89 -3.29 -4.32
C ARG A 180 20.13 -3.71 -5.10
N LEU A 181 19.93 -4.07 -6.35
CA LEU A 181 21.00 -4.39 -7.29
C LEU A 181 21.30 -3.16 -8.15
N ARG A 182 22.52 -2.64 -8.05
CA ARG A 182 23.02 -1.60 -8.97
C ARG A 182 23.77 -2.26 -10.09
N LEU A 183 23.35 -1.98 -11.33
CA LEU A 183 24.00 -2.52 -12.52
C LEU A 183 25.05 -1.55 -13.07
N ASP A 184 26.06 -2.07 -13.77
CA ASP A 184 26.97 -1.30 -14.60
C ASP A 184 26.39 -1.05 -16.01
N GLU A 185 27.15 -0.36 -16.86
CA GLU A 185 26.78 -0.04 -18.25
C GLU A 185 26.54 -1.30 -19.12
N ASN A 186 27.06 -2.46 -18.70
CA ASN A 186 26.90 -3.75 -19.38
C ASN A 186 25.77 -4.59 -18.76
N LYS A 187 24.88 -3.99 -17.95
CA LYS A 187 23.81 -4.65 -17.19
C LYS A 187 24.31 -5.74 -16.23
N ARG A 188 25.57 -5.70 -15.77
CA ARG A 188 26.12 -6.62 -14.76
C ARG A 188 25.99 -6.04 -13.37
N ILE A 189 25.83 -6.90 -12.36
CA ILE A 189 25.75 -6.46 -10.96
C ILE A 189 27.08 -5.82 -10.57
N ARG A 190 27.04 -4.52 -10.27
CA ARG A 190 28.17 -3.75 -9.74
C ARG A 190 28.17 -3.77 -8.22
N VAL A 191 27.01 -3.58 -7.60
CA VAL A 191 26.84 -3.51 -6.14
C VAL A 191 25.51 -4.16 -5.74
N ILE A 192 25.50 -4.86 -4.62
CA ILE A 192 24.31 -5.31 -3.89
C ILE A 192 24.30 -4.56 -2.57
N GLU A 193 23.28 -3.73 -2.34
CA GLU A 193 23.17 -2.92 -1.13
C GLU A 193 21.85 -3.20 -0.40
N PRO A 194 21.83 -3.19 0.95
CA PRO A 194 20.57 -3.26 1.69
C PRO A 194 19.65 -2.09 1.31
N ALA A 195 18.36 -2.37 1.08
CA ALA A 195 17.35 -1.34 0.99
C ALA A 195 17.06 -0.82 2.40
N VAL A 196 17.22 0.48 2.60
CA VAL A 196 16.86 1.14 3.86
C VAL A 196 15.42 1.65 3.75
N GLN A 197 14.54 1.13 4.59
CA GLN A 197 13.22 1.73 4.80
C GLN A 197 13.35 2.86 5.81
N ASN A 198 12.94 4.06 5.41
CA ASN A 198 12.91 5.25 6.25
C ASN A 198 11.46 5.64 6.59
N GLU A 199 11.26 6.72 7.35
CA GLU A 199 9.94 7.16 7.80
C GLU A 199 9.01 7.54 6.63
N ALA A 200 9.54 8.05 5.52
CA ALA A 200 8.74 8.36 4.34
C ALA A 200 8.18 7.09 3.66
N HIS A 201 8.95 6.00 3.63
CA HIS A 201 8.44 4.72 3.11
C HIS A 201 7.29 4.20 3.97
N ARG A 202 7.44 4.28 5.31
CA ARG A 202 6.40 3.89 6.27
C ARG A 202 5.16 4.76 6.12
N LEU A 203 5.32 6.07 5.95
CA LEU A 203 4.23 7.01 5.71
C LEU A 203 3.38 6.60 4.51
N VAL A 204 4.02 6.38 3.35
CA VAL A 204 3.31 5.95 2.14
C VAL A 204 2.64 4.59 2.36
N GLU A 205 3.35 3.62 2.95
CA GLU A 205 2.79 2.29 3.25
C GLU A 205 1.49 2.38 4.07
N GLU A 206 1.50 3.14 5.16
CA GLU A 206 0.33 3.26 6.04
C GLU A 206 -0.84 3.97 5.34
N CYS A 207 -0.57 4.98 4.51
CA CYS A 207 -1.60 5.62 3.70
C CYS A 207 -2.23 4.62 2.72
N MET A 208 -1.40 3.85 1.99
CA MET A 208 -1.89 2.85 1.05
C MET A 208 -2.71 1.77 1.73
N VAL A 209 -2.25 1.24 2.88
CA VAL A 209 -2.97 0.22 3.66
C VAL A 209 -4.30 0.77 4.16
N ALA A 210 -4.35 2.03 4.62
CA ALA A 210 -5.59 2.67 5.05
C ALA A 210 -6.60 2.80 3.91
N ALA A 211 -6.16 3.27 2.74
CA ALA A 211 -6.99 3.35 1.54
C ALA A 211 -7.54 1.97 1.16
N ASN A 212 -6.66 0.98 1.10
CA ASN A 212 -6.98 -0.39 0.70
C ASN A 212 -7.98 -1.06 1.65
N ARG A 213 -7.92 -0.75 2.95
CA ARG A 213 -8.94 -1.16 3.92
C ARG A 213 -10.30 -0.50 3.66
N CYS A 214 -10.33 0.78 3.27
CA CYS A 214 -11.56 1.46 2.88
C CYS A 214 -12.17 0.83 1.61
N ALA A 215 -11.34 0.49 0.62
CA ALA A 215 -11.80 -0.22 -0.59
C ALA A 215 -12.34 -1.61 -0.26
N ALA A 216 -11.70 -2.36 0.64
CA ALA A 216 -12.18 -3.67 1.06
C ALA A 216 -13.54 -3.58 1.76
N ASP A 217 -13.69 -2.64 2.70
CA ASP A 217 -14.96 -2.40 3.40
C ASP A 217 -16.07 -1.95 2.42
N PHE A 218 -15.74 -1.11 1.44
CA PHE A 218 -16.67 -0.67 0.40
C PHE A 218 -17.20 -1.85 -0.43
N LEU A 219 -16.30 -2.65 -1.00
CA LEU A 219 -16.67 -3.80 -1.83
C LEU A 219 -17.47 -4.84 -1.03
N GLN A 220 -17.10 -5.06 0.23
CA GLN A 220 -17.85 -5.94 1.13
C GLN A 220 -19.29 -5.46 1.32
N LYS A 221 -19.52 -4.15 1.47
CA LYS A 221 -20.87 -3.56 1.57
C LYS A 221 -21.68 -3.67 0.27
N GLN A 222 -21.02 -3.69 -0.89
CA GLN A 222 -21.66 -3.92 -2.19
C GLN A 222 -22.01 -5.39 -2.45
N GLY A 223 -21.42 -6.33 -1.70
CA GLY A 223 -21.63 -7.78 -1.87
C GLY A 223 -20.95 -8.36 -3.11
N GLN A 224 -20.08 -7.60 -3.78
CA GLN A 224 -19.26 -8.03 -4.90
C GLN A 224 -17.89 -7.37 -4.80
N GLY A 225 -16.81 -8.14 -4.93
CA GLY A 225 -15.47 -7.62 -4.75
C GLY A 225 -14.38 -8.55 -5.29
N LEU A 226 -13.16 -8.04 -5.29
CA LEU A 226 -11.95 -8.84 -5.40
C LEU A 226 -11.14 -8.57 -4.14
N PHE A 227 -10.75 -9.61 -3.42
CA PHE A 227 -10.07 -9.54 -2.13
C PHE A 227 -8.75 -10.32 -2.19
N ILE A 228 -7.79 -9.89 -1.38
CA ILE A 228 -6.55 -10.61 -1.13
C ILE A 228 -6.74 -11.34 0.20
N GLN A 229 -6.84 -12.66 0.12
CA GLN A 229 -7.07 -13.55 1.25
C GLN A 229 -5.74 -14.18 1.66
N HIS A 230 -5.53 -14.41 2.94
CA HIS A 230 -4.33 -15.10 3.43
C HIS A 230 -4.73 -16.03 4.58
N PRO A 231 -4.72 -17.37 4.39
CA PRO A 231 -5.29 -18.30 5.36
C PRO A 231 -4.41 -18.52 6.60
N GLY A 232 -3.18 -17.99 6.64
CA GLY A 232 -2.31 -18.06 7.81
C GLY A 232 -1.22 -19.11 7.63
N LEU A 233 -1.11 -20.04 8.58
CA LEU A 233 -0.19 -21.17 8.50
C LEU A 233 -0.75 -22.24 7.57
N ARG A 234 0.12 -23.00 6.93
CA ARG A 234 -0.30 -24.15 6.13
C ARG A 234 -0.78 -25.29 7.02
N ASP A 235 -1.94 -25.85 6.69
CA ASP A 235 -2.54 -26.97 7.43
C ASP A 235 -1.63 -28.21 7.48
N ASP A 236 -0.93 -28.50 6.38
CA ASP A 236 -0.01 -29.64 6.28
C ASP A 236 1.28 -29.48 7.11
N ARG A 237 1.43 -28.36 7.83
CA ARG A 237 2.57 -28.06 8.70
C ARG A 237 2.20 -27.96 10.18
N ALA A 238 0.94 -28.18 10.55
CA ALA A 238 0.43 -27.99 11.91
C ALA A 238 1.24 -28.78 12.97
N ASP A 239 1.56 -30.05 12.71
CA ASP A 239 2.36 -30.88 13.65
C ASP A 239 3.78 -30.34 13.85
N ASN A 240 4.41 -29.83 12.79
CA ASN A 240 5.76 -29.27 12.88
C ASN A 240 5.76 -27.95 13.65
N ILE A 241 4.73 -27.13 13.44
CA ILE A 241 4.51 -25.88 14.19
C ILE A 241 4.31 -26.20 15.67
N ARG A 242 3.46 -27.18 16.00
CA ARG A 242 3.22 -27.59 17.38
C ARG A 242 4.49 -28.05 18.07
N LYS A 243 5.27 -28.94 17.46
CA LYS A 243 6.56 -29.41 18.01
C LYS A 243 7.56 -28.28 18.22
N LEU A 244 7.61 -27.30 17.31
CA LEU A 244 8.44 -26.12 17.46
C LEU A 244 8.04 -25.31 18.71
N LEU A 245 6.73 -25.07 18.88
CA LEU A 245 6.22 -24.32 20.02
C LEU A 245 6.41 -25.09 21.33
N GLU A 246 6.08 -26.37 21.39
CA GLU A 246 6.30 -27.21 22.59
C GLU A 246 7.78 -27.29 23.00
N GLY A 247 8.72 -27.24 22.06
CA GLY A 247 10.14 -27.29 22.35
C GLY A 247 10.75 -25.96 22.79
N TYR A 248 10.31 -24.84 22.19
CA TYR A 248 11.00 -23.55 22.32
C TYR A 248 10.13 -22.41 22.85
N ALA A 249 8.80 -22.58 22.89
CA ALA A 249 7.85 -21.61 23.41
C ALA A 249 6.55 -22.28 23.93
N PRO A 250 6.62 -23.14 24.97
CA PRO A 250 5.49 -24.00 25.36
C PRO A 250 4.21 -23.22 25.71
N HIS A 251 4.36 -22.03 26.30
CA HIS A 251 3.26 -21.12 26.64
C HIS A 251 2.48 -20.61 25.41
N LEU A 252 3.04 -20.73 24.20
CA LEU A 252 2.37 -20.36 22.95
C LEU A 252 1.71 -21.55 22.25
N ALA A 253 2.01 -22.79 22.66
CA ALA A 253 1.44 -24.00 22.06
C ALA A 253 -0.05 -24.16 22.36
N GLU A 254 -0.57 -23.46 23.38
CA GLU A 254 -2.00 -23.45 23.74
C GLU A 254 -2.84 -22.53 22.85
N LEU A 255 -2.21 -21.65 22.06
CA LEU A 255 -2.91 -20.74 21.16
C LEU A 255 -3.44 -21.49 19.93
N ASP A 256 -4.69 -21.23 19.57
CA ASP A 256 -5.26 -21.77 18.33
C ASP A 256 -4.77 -20.97 17.11
N ALA A 257 -3.67 -21.43 16.53
CA ALA A 257 -3.06 -20.83 15.35
C ALA A 257 -3.90 -20.96 14.06
N THR A 258 -5.00 -21.71 14.07
CA THR A 258 -5.93 -21.83 12.93
C THR A 258 -6.98 -20.71 12.92
N SER A 259 -7.33 -20.20 14.11
CA SER A 259 -8.18 -19.03 14.24
C SER A 259 -7.43 -17.74 13.92
N ALA A 260 -8.12 -16.73 13.36
CA ALA A 260 -7.49 -15.43 13.06
C ALA A 260 -6.97 -14.72 14.33
N GLU A 261 -7.69 -14.83 15.44
CA GLU A 261 -7.30 -14.24 16.72
C GLU A 261 -6.09 -14.95 17.34
N GLY A 262 -6.10 -16.29 17.37
CA GLY A 262 -5.00 -17.07 17.90
C GLY A 262 -3.75 -17.00 17.02
N PHE A 263 -3.88 -16.97 15.69
CA PHE A 263 -2.77 -16.68 14.78
C PHE A 263 -2.16 -15.30 15.06
N LYS A 264 -3.00 -14.26 15.18
CA LYS A 264 -2.54 -12.90 15.50
C LYS A 264 -1.83 -12.86 16.85
N ALA A 265 -2.40 -13.48 17.88
CA ALA A 265 -1.78 -13.57 19.20
C ALA A 265 -0.44 -14.31 19.12
N LEU A 266 -0.38 -15.45 18.43
CA LEU A 266 0.84 -16.23 18.25
C LEU A 266 1.94 -15.39 17.61
N MET A 267 1.65 -14.75 16.47
CA MET A 267 2.63 -13.93 15.77
C MET A 267 3.14 -12.77 16.63
N LYS A 268 2.25 -12.09 17.37
CA LYS A 268 2.65 -11.02 18.29
C LYS A 268 3.53 -11.50 19.44
N HIS A 269 3.22 -12.63 20.07
CA HIS A 269 4.03 -13.15 21.17
C HIS A 269 5.38 -13.71 20.70
N THR A 270 5.50 -14.04 19.40
CA THR A 270 6.79 -14.42 18.81
C THR A 270 7.69 -13.22 18.51
N ASP A 271 7.16 -11.99 18.54
CA ASP A 271 7.97 -10.79 18.42
C ASP A 271 8.79 -10.55 19.68
N GLY A 272 10.11 -10.41 19.51
CA GLY A 272 11.05 -10.25 20.63
C GLY A 272 11.24 -11.49 21.50
N LEU A 273 10.61 -12.62 21.16
CA LEU A 273 10.74 -13.88 21.89
C LEU A 273 12.21 -14.32 21.97
N GLN A 274 12.71 -14.46 23.20
CA GLN A 274 14.03 -15.00 23.47
C GLN A 274 13.92 -16.53 23.56
N ALA A 275 14.35 -17.20 22.50
CA ALA A 275 14.42 -18.65 22.42
C ALA A 275 15.72 -19.07 21.74
N ASP A 276 16.17 -20.31 21.96
CA ASP A 276 17.40 -20.84 21.37
C ASP A 276 17.37 -20.89 19.84
N VAL A 277 16.17 -20.83 19.25
CA VAL A 277 15.94 -20.79 17.80
C VAL A 277 15.09 -19.58 17.41
N PRO A 278 15.22 -19.06 16.18
CA PRO A 278 14.42 -17.94 15.71
C PRO A 278 12.99 -18.40 15.37
N VAL A 279 12.17 -18.63 16.39
CA VAL A 279 10.80 -19.18 16.29
C VAL A 279 9.96 -18.41 15.27
N LYS A 280 9.91 -17.06 15.37
CA LYS A 280 9.17 -16.22 14.42
C LYS A 280 9.59 -16.49 12.97
N SER A 281 10.90 -16.48 12.69
CA SER A 281 11.42 -16.72 11.34
C SER A 281 11.17 -18.15 10.83
N ILE A 282 11.04 -19.14 11.71
CA ILE A 282 10.65 -20.51 11.33
C ILE A 282 9.15 -20.56 11.02
N LEU A 283 8.31 -19.95 11.86
CA LEU A 283 6.85 -19.86 11.66
C LEU A 283 6.51 -19.10 10.37
N SER A 284 7.15 -17.97 10.11
CA SER A 284 6.93 -17.18 8.89
C SER A 284 7.22 -17.98 7.61
N ARG A 285 8.09 -19.00 7.66
CA ARG A 285 8.37 -19.90 6.53
C ARG A 285 7.29 -20.98 6.33
N GLN A 286 6.39 -21.16 7.30
CA GLN A 286 5.25 -22.08 7.22
C GLN A 286 3.95 -21.38 6.80
N LEU A 287 3.98 -20.07 6.54
CA LEU A 287 2.82 -19.34 6.04
C LEU A 287 2.40 -19.89 4.67
N ALA A 288 1.08 -19.95 4.48
CA ALA A 288 0.48 -20.15 3.17
C ALA A 288 0.72 -18.92 2.28
N ARG A 289 0.47 -19.04 0.98
CA ARG A 289 0.50 -17.89 0.08
C ARG A 289 -0.80 -17.12 0.20
N ALA A 290 -0.75 -15.81 -0.04
CA ALA A 290 -1.96 -15.04 -0.26
C ALA A 290 -2.56 -15.39 -1.63
N GLU A 291 -3.88 -15.33 -1.73
CA GLU A 291 -4.65 -15.70 -2.92
C GLU A 291 -5.72 -14.64 -3.20
N LEU A 292 -6.15 -14.54 -4.46
CA LEU A 292 -7.28 -13.70 -4.83
C LEU A 292 -8.58 -14.48 -4.63
N GLY A 293 -9.58 -13.82 -4.04
CA GLY A 293 -10.93 -14.37 -3.89
C GLY A 293 -12.00 -13.33 -4.14
N PHE A 294 -13.18 -13.76 -4.57
CA PHE A 294 -14.32 -12.86 -4.84
C PHE A 294 -15.19 -12.60 -3.61
N GLU A 295 -15.02 -13.41 -2.56
CA GLU A 295 -15.68 -13.24 -1.27
C GLU A 295 -14.73 -12.60 -0.26
N PRO A 296 -15.23 -11.79 0.68
CA PRO A 296 -14.40 -11.26 1.75
C PRO A 296 -13.92 -12.40 2.66
N ALA A 297 -12.61 -12.46 2.91
CA ALA A 297 -12.02 -13.38 3.88
C ALA A 297 -10.81 -12.74 4.57
N PRO A 298 -10.41 -13.27 5.76
CA PRO A 298 -9.28 -12.74 6.50
C PRO A 298 -7.97 -12.73 5.73
N HIS A 299 -7.22 -11.65 5.88
CA HIS A 299 -5.81 -11.59 5.52
C HIS A 299 -4.98 -11.83 6.78
N GLN A 300 -4.82 -13.09 7.20
CA GLN A 300 -4.19 -13.42 8.47
C GLN A 300 -2.77 -12.85 8.60
N GLY A 301 -1.97 -12.85 7.54
CA GLY A 301 -0.61 -12.28 7.56
C GLY A 301 -0.53 -10.78 7.89
N MET A 302 -1.64 -10.05 7.70
CA MET A 302 -1.77 -8.63 8.07
C MET A 302 -2.60 -8.45 9.34
N GLY A 303 -3.22 -9.51 9.87
CA GLY A 303 -4.15 -9.42 11.00
C GLY A 303 -5.42 -8.62 10.68
N LEU A 304 -5.88 -8.62 9.43
CA LEU A 304 -7.06 -7.88 8.96
C LEU A 304 -8.21 -8.84 8.61
N ALA A 305 -9.45 -8.42 8.89
CA ALA A 305 -10.65 -9.22 8.63
C ALA A 305 -10.99 -9.35 7.13
N ALA A 306 -10.65 -8.33 6.34
CA ALA A 306 -10.72 -8.31 4.89
C ALA A 306 -9.66 -7.34 4.35
N TYR A 307 -9.15 -7.58 3.15
CA TYR A 307 -8.21 -6.70 2.49
C TYR A 307 -8.34 -6.82 0.97
N THR A 308 -8.12 -5.72 0.26
CA THR A 308 -7.99 -5.67 -1.20
C THR A 308 -6.92 -4.65 -1.55
N THR A 309 -6.54 -4.54 -2.83
CA THR A 309 -5.69 -3.45 -3.29
C THR A 309 -6.35 -2.70 -4.44
N PHE A 310 -6.30 -1.37 -4.38
CA PHE A 310 -6.73 -0.49 -5.47
C PHE A 310 -5.70 0.61 -5.77
N THR A 311 -4.59 0.65 -5.03
CA THR A 311 -3.63 1.76 -5.03
C THR A 311 -2.51 1.61 -6.04
N SER A 312 -2.52 0.59 -6.91
CA SER A 312 -1.49 0.41 -7.94
C SER A 312 -2.02 -0.08 -9.30
N PRO A 313 -3.05 0.58 -9.88
CA PRO A 313 -3.72 0.11 -11.09
C PRO A 313 -2.88 0.23 -12.36
N LEU A 314 -1.76 0.96 -12.37
CA LEU A 314 -0.86 1.02 -13.53
C LEU A 314 -0.01 -0.25 -13.69
N ARG A 315 0.15 -1.01 -12.61
CA ARG A 315 1.06 -2.17 -12.53
C ARG A 315 0.43 -3.44 -11.98
N LYS A 316 -0.85 -3.42 -11.56
CA LYS A 316 -1.61 -4.58 -11.10
C LYS A 316 -3.01 -4.58 -11.70
N PHE A 317 -3.35 -5.64 -12.42
CA PHE A 317 -4.68 -5.77 -13.01
C PHE A 317 -5.75 -5.99 -11.94
N SER A 318 -5.40 -6.59 -10.79
CA SER A 318 -6.30 -6.67 -9.64
C SER A 318 -6.80 -5.29 -9.20
N ASP A 319 -5.90 -4.32 -9.11
CA ASP A 319 -6.20 -2.95 -8.69
C ASP A 319 -6.98 -2.20 -9.78
N PHE A 320 -6.59 -2.40 -11.05
CA PHE A 320 -7.36 -1.92 -12.21
C PHE A 320 -8.80 -2.45 -12.19
N TYR A 321 -8.99 -3.73 -11.88
CA TYR A 321 -10.30 -4.36 -11.78
C TYR A 321 -11.08 -3.83 -10.57
N VAL A 322 -10.43 -3.62 -9.43
CA VAL A 322 -11.07 -2.98 -8.26
C VAL A 322 -11.52 -1.55 -8.58
N HIS A 323 -10.75 -0.78 -9.36
CA HIS A 323 -11.21 0.54 -9.86
C HIS A 323 -12.51 0.41 -10.67
N ARG A 324 -12.63 -0.60 -11.54
CA ARG A 324 -13.87 -0.87 -12.28
C ARG A 324 -15.03 -1.18 -11.35
N LEU A 325 -14.83 -2.05 -10.35
CA LEU A 325 -15.87 -2.41 -9.40
C LEU A 325 -16.36 -1.21 -8.58
N ILE A 326 -15.43 -0.41 -8.06
CA ILE A 326 -15.77 0.83 -7.34
C ILE A 326 -16.54 1.78 -8.25
N LYS A 327 -16.09 1.92 -9.51
CA LYS A 327 -16.74 2.84 -10.45
C LYS A 327 -18.14 2.40 -10.85
N ALA A 328 -18.31 1.12 -11.15
CA ALA A 328 -19.60 0.54 -11.49
C ALA A 328 -20.60 0.69 -10.34
N ALA A 329 -20.16 0.53 -9.08
CA ALA A 329 -21.04 0.66 -7.93
C ALA A 329 -21.48 2.11 -7.62
N LEU A 330 -20.75 3.13 -8.12
CA LEU A 330 -20.97 4.54 -7.77
C LEU A 330 -21.48 5.40 -8.93
N TRP A 331 -21.18 5.03 -10.17
CA TRP A 331 -21.42 5.88 -11.35
C TRP A 331 -22.06 5.15 -12.53
N ASP A 332 -22.25 3.83 -12.47
CA ASP A 332 -23.02 3.06 -13.47
C ASP A 332 -24.36 2.59 -12.86
#